data_AF-A0A1M3I6W5-F1
#
_entry.id   AF-A0A1M3I6W5-F1
#
_cell.length_a   1.000
_cell.length_b   1.000
_cell.length_c   1.000
_cell.angle_alpha   90.00
_cell.angle_beta   90.00
_cell.angle_gamma   90.00
#
_symmetry.space_group_name_H-M   'P 1'
#
loop_
_entity.id
_entity.type
_entity.pdbx_description
1 polymer ?
#
loop_
_entity_poly.entity_id
_entity_poly.type
_entity_poly.pdbx_seq_one_letter_code
_entity_poly.pdbx_strand_id
1 'polypeptide(L)'
;MPVLSIDEPGLARLVDAFYARVRADAELGPIFNDAVHDWPEHLDKLSAFWSSVMLTSGRYKGQPVPAHIKHRDRINPALFERWLALWAETTSELMAPEAAAALQAKAARIAESLKLAMFFRLDGQPAPKPSSQPASSTAAATDHA
;
A
#
# COMPACT_ATOMS: atom_id res chain seq x y z
N MET A 1 -28.99 4.47 -1.45
CA MET A 1 -28.14 3.51 -2.18
C MET A 1 -28.20 2.18 -1.43
N PRO A 2 -28.26 1.02 -2.10
CA PRO A 2 -28.20 -0.26 -1.40
C PRO A 2 -26.85 -0.41 -0.70
N VAL A 3 -26.88 -0.96 0.51
CA VAL A 3 -25.69 -1.29 1.30
C VAL A 3 -24.83 -2.30 0.53
N LEU A 4 -23.52 -2.04 0.45
CA LEU A 4 -22.57 -2.91 -0.22
C LEU A 4 -22.38 -4.22 0.57
N SER A 5 -22.04 -5.28 -0.15
CA SER A 5 -21.66 -6.57 0.42
C SER A 5 -20.15 -6.80 0.28
N ILE A 6 -19.59 -7.70 1.09
CA ILE A 6 -18.22 -8.18 0.91
C ILE A 6 -18.22 -9.23 -0.21
N ASP A 7 -18.28 -8.73 -1.45
CA ASP A 7 -18.13 -9.48 -2.69
C ASP A 7 -17.26 -8.67 -3.67
N GLU A 8 -16.95 -9.21 -4.84
CA GLU A 8 -16.07 -8.54 -5.79
C GLU A 8 -16.60 -7.16 -6.25
N PRO A 9 -17.88 -7.01 -6.66
CA PRO A 9 -18.40 -5.70 -7.03
C PRO A 9 -18.49 -4.71 -5.87
N GLY A 10 -18.81 -5.18 -4.66
CA GLY A 10 -18.91 -4.36 -3.46
C GLY A 10 -17.56 -3.85 -2.99
N LEU A 11 -16.53 -4.70 -3.01
CA LEU A 11 -15.16 -4.30 -2.67
C LEU A 11 -14.60 -3.30 -3.69
N ALA A 12 -14.84 -3.50 -4.98
CA ALA A 12 -14.43 -2.53 -6.01
C ALA A 12 -15.05 -1.15 -5.77
N ARG A 13 -16.37 -1.07 -5.57
CA ARG A 13 -17.06 0.21 -5.27
C ARG A 13 -16.59 0.85 -3.97
N LEU A 14 -16.30 0.04 -2.94
CA LEU A 14 -15.76 0.54 -1.68
C LEU A 14 -14.37 1.15 -1.87
N VAL A 15 -13.48 0.46 -2.59
CA VAL A 15 -12.12 0.93 -2.88
C VAL A 15 -12.16 2.22 -3.68
N ASP A 16 -13.00 2.30 -4.71
CA ASP A 16 -13.16 3.51 -5.51
C ASP A 16 -13.60 4.71 -4.65
N ALA A 17 -14.65 4.53 -3.84
CA ALA A 17 -15.17 5.59 -2.97
C ALA A 17 -14.14 6.03 -1.93
N PHE A 18 -13.44 5.07 -1.33
CA PHE A 18 -12.39 5.36 -0.34
C PHE A 18 -11.24 6.14 -0.96
N TYR A 19 -10.73 5.72 -2.12
CA TYR A 19 -9.60 6.40 -2.76
C TYR A 19 -9.98 7.74 -3.39
N ALA A 20 -11.25 7.96 -3.76
CA ALA A 20 -11.73 9.29 -4.10
C ALA A 20 -11.53 10.27 -2.93
N ARG A 21 -11.79 9.84 -1.68
CA ARG A 21 -11.54 10.64 -0.47
C ARG A 21 -10.07 10.81 -0.17
N VAL A 22 -9.28 9.73 -0.24
CA VAL A 22 -7.82 9.80 -0.03
C VAL A 22 -7.16 10.78 -1.00
N ARG A 23 -7.60 10.84 -2.26
CA ARG A 23 -7.05 11.76 -3.27
C ARG A 23 -7.38 13.23 -3.00
N ALA A 24 -8.54 13.49 -2.41
CA ALA A 24 -9.00 14.83 -2.05
C ALA A 24 -8.46 15.30 -0.69
N ASP A 25 -7.96 14.37 0.13
CA ASP A 25 -7.42 14.67 1.45
C ASP A 25 -6.14 15.52 1.37
N ALA A 26 -6.03 16.56 2.20
CA ALA A 26 -4.94 17.53 2.13
C ALA A 26 -3.56 16.94 2.49
N GLU A 27 -3.51 15.90 3.33
CA GLU A 27 -2.25 15.30 3.80
C GLU A 27 -1.91 14.02 3.05
N LEU A 28 -2.90 13.17 2.79
CA LEU A 28 -2.71 11.91 2.05
C LEU A 28 -2.67 12.14 0.54
N GLY A 29 -3.51 13.03 0.02
CA GLY A 29 -3.69 13.29 -1.40
C GLY A 29 -2.37 13.54 -2.12
N PRO A 30 -1.52 14.48 -1.68
CA PRO A 30 -0.23 14.74 -2.32
C PRO A 30 0.68 13.50 -2.42
N ILE A 31 0.66 12.61 -1.42
CA ILE A 31 1.50 11.40 -1.42
C ILE A 31 1.05 10.43 -2.51
N PHE A 32 -0.26 10.17 -2.58
CA PHE A 32 -0.81 9.24 -3.55
C PHE A 32 -0.84 9.82 -4.96
N ASN A 33 -1.23 11.09 -5.12
CA ASN A 33 -1.32 11.75 -6.43
C ASN A 33 0.06 11.89 -7.11
N ASP A 34 1.13 12.02 -6.34
CA ASP A 34 2.49 12.02 -6.88
C ASP A 34 3.01 10.61 -7.22
N ALA A 35 2.60 9.60 -6.44
CA ALA A 35 3.11 8.24 -6.57
C ALA A 35 2.36 7.38 -7.61
N VAL A 36 1.09 7.71 -7.88
CA VAL A 36 0.19 6.95 -8.74
C VAL A 36 -0.12 7.75 -10.00
N HIS A 37 0.34 7.25 -11.14
CA HIS A 37 0.09 7.87 -12.45
C HIS A 37 -1.09 7.24 -13.20
N ASP A 38 -1.27 5.91 -13.09
CA ASP A 38 -2.42 5.19 -13.63
C ASP A 38 -3.37 4.82 -12.47
N TRP A 39 -4.42 5.63 -12.30
CA TRP A 39 -5.41 5.44 -11.25
C TRP A 39 -6.30 4.21 -11.47
N PRO A 40 -6.86 3.98 -12.68
CA PRO A 40 -7.59 2.76 -12.97
C PRO A 40 -6.80 1.48 -12.63
N GLU A 41 -5.55 1.36 -13.09
CA GLU A 41 -4.72 0.18 -12.80
C GLU A 41 -4.47 0.03 -11.29
N HIS A 42 -4.22 1.15 -10.60
CA HIS A 42 -3.98 1.14 -9.16
C HIS A 42 -5.21 0.69 -8.37
N LEU A 43 -6.41 1.17 -8.73
CA LEU A 43 -7.68 0.80 -8.10
C LEU A 43 -8.01 -0.68 -8.34
N ASP A 44 -7.72 -1.22 -9.53
CA ASP A 44 -7.86 -2.65 -9.81
C ASP A 44 -6.94 -3.49 -8.92
N LYS A 45 -5.69 -3.06 -8.74
CA LYS A 45 -4.73 -3.73 -7.85
C LYS A 45 -5.18 -3.70 -6.39
N LEU A 46 -5.75 -2.58 -5.94
CA LEU A 46 -6.27 -2.43 -4.57
C LEU A 46 -7.56 -3.23 -4.34
N SER A 47 -8.42 -3.33 -5.34
CA SER A 47 -9.58 -4.21 -5.33
C SER A 47 -9.15 -5.67 -5.24
N ALA A 48 -8.14 -6.09 -6.02
CA ALA A 48 -7.55 -7.42 -5.91
C ALA A 48 -6.91 -7.67 -4.53
N PHE A 49 -6.28 -6.65 -3.93
CA PHE A 49 -5.72 -6.73 -2.57
C PHE A 49 -6.81 -7.01 -1.54
N TRP A 50 -7.88 -6.21 -1.53
CA TRP A 50 -8.98 -6.40 -0.59
C TRP A 50 -9.75 -7.70 -0.83
N SER A 51 -9.91 -8.12 -2.08
CA SER A 51 -10.45 -9.44 -2.42
C SER A 51 -9.57 -10.56 -1.82
N SER A 52 -8.25 -10.50 -1.95
CA SER A 52 -7.36 -11.47 -1.30
C SER A 52 -7.47 -11.45 0.24
N VAL A 53 -7.62 -10.27 0.84
CA VAL A 53 -7.67 -10.11 2.31
C VAL A 53 -8.99 -10.61 2.91
N MET A 54 -10.10 -10.34 2.23
CA MET A 54 -11.45 -10.61 2.76
C MET A 54 -12.05 -11.92 2.24
N LEU A 55 -11.77 -12.25 0.98
CA LEU A 55 -12.36 -13.41 0.29
C LEU A 55 -11.36 -14.55 0.08
N THR A 56 -10.08 -14.37 0.44
CA THR A 56 -9.01 -15.36 0.21
C THR A 56 -8.88 -15.75 -1.27
N SER A 57 -9.20 -14.83 -2.19
CA SER A 57 -9.22 -15.11 -3.63
C SER A 57 -7.84 -15.34 -4.25
N GLY A 58 -6.78 -14.85 -3.61
CA GLY A 58 -5.41 -14.95 -4.11
C GLY A 58 -5.11 -14.10 -5.35
N ARG A 59 -5.99 -13.15 -5.71
CA ARG A 59 -5.85 -12.30 -6.91
C ARG A 59 -4.68 -11.32 -6.79
N TYR A 60 -4.42 -10.79 -5.60
CA TYR A 60 -3.28 -9.91 -5.36
C TYR A 60 -1.97 -10.68 -5.24
N LYS A 61 -0.99 -10.32 -6.08
CA LYS A 61 0.36 -10.91 -6.12
C LYS A 61 1.47 -9.95 -5.70
N GLY A 62 1.11 -8.75 -5.24
CA GLY A 62 2.08 -7.73 -4.84
C GLY A 62 2.62 -7.91 -3.42
N GLN A 63 3.57 -7.06 -3.04
CA GLN A 63 4.15 -7.02 -1.70
C GLN A 63 3.90 -5.63 -1.08
N PRO A 64 2.98 -5.49 -0.10
CA PRO A 64 2.62 -4.19 0.45
C PRO A 64 3.79 -3.48 1.14
N VAL A 65 4.59 -4.20 1.95
CA VAL A 65 5.70 -3.60 2.72
C VAL A 65 6.71 -2.88 1.82
N PRO A 66 7.32 -3.51 0.79
CA PRO A 66 8.23 -2.82 -0.14
C PRO A 66 7.61 -1.61 -0.83
N ALA A 67 6.32 -1.70 -1.20
CA ALA A 67 5.63 -0.59 -1.85
C ALA A 67 5.53 0.64 -0.93
N HIS A 68 5.29 0.46 0.36
CA HIS A 68 5.23 1.57 1.32
C HIS A 68 6.62 2.06 1.72
N ILE A 69 7.62 1.17 1.87
CA ILE A 69 9.01 1.53 2.17
C ILE A 69 9.59 2.46 1.10
N LYS A 70 9.23 2.29 -0.19
CA LYS A 70 9.64 3.20 -1.28
C LYS A 70 9.29 4.67 -1.01
N HIS A 71 8.25 4.92 -0.21
CA HIS A 71 7.76 6.26 0.13
C HIS A 71 7.99 6.63 1.60
N ARG A 72 8.89 5.92 2.31
CA ARG A 72 9.17 6.09 3.74
C ARG A 72 9.51 7.52 4.18
N ASP A 73 10.08 8.33 3.30
CA ASP A 73 10.48 9.71 3.64
C ASP A 73 9.28 10.67 3.67
N ARG A 74 8.14 10.24 3.10
CA ARG A 74 6.88 10.99 3.05
C ARG A 74 5.79 10.39 3.95
N ILE A 75 5.96 9.14 4.39
CA ILE A 75 4.99 8.42 5.22
C ILE A 75 5.45 8.47 6.68
N ASN A 76 4.57 8.91 7.57
CA ASN A 76 4.78 8.92 9.01
C ASN A 76 3.61 8.21 9.72
N PRO A 77 3.73 7.88 11.03
CA PRO A 77 2.67 7.18 11.75
C PRO A 77 1.31 7.90 11.77
N ALA A 78 1.26 9.24 11.82
CA ALA A 78 0.01 9.99 11.85
C ALA A 78 -0.81 9.83 10.56
N LEU A 79 -0.14 9.67 9.42
CA LEU A 79 -0.80 9.42 8.14
C LEU A 79 -1.52 8.06 8.10
N PHE A 80 -1.03 7.05 8.83
CA PHE A 80 -1.75 5.79 8.98
C PHE A 80 -3.07 5.97 9.74
N GLU A 81 -3.05 6.74 10.84
CA GLU A 81 -4.27 7.01 11.61
C GLU A 81 -5.29 7.78 10.78
N ARG A 82 -4.83 8.76 9.99
CA ARG A 82 -5.68 9.50 9.06
C ARG A 82 -6.29 8.59 7.98
N TRP A 83 -5.50 7.72 7.39
CA TRP A 83 -5.96 6.74 6.40
C TRP A 83 -6.99 5.78 7.01
N LEU A 84 -6.75 5.31 8.24
CA LEU A 84 -7.69 4.43 8.97
C LEU A 84 -9.00 5.14 9.32
N ALA A 85 -8.96 6.43 9.67
CA ALA A 85 -10.15 7.22 9.94
C ALA A 85 -11.03 7.36 8.69
N LEU A 86 -10.45 7.71 7.54
CA LEU A 86 -11.17 7.76 6.26
C LEU A 86 -11.72 6.39 5.86
N TRP A 87 -10.99 5.30 6.15
CA TRP A 87 -11.45 3.95 5.88
C TRP A 87 -12.65 3.58 6.75
N ALA A 88 -12.61 3.92 8.05
CA ALA A 88 -13.70 3.69 8.98
C ALA A 88 -14.96 4.48 8.60
N GLU A 89 -14.82 5.75 8.23
CA GLU A 89 -15.91 6.57 7.71
C GLU A 89 -16.54 5.92 6.47
N THR A 90 -15.71 5.59 5.48
CA THR A 90 -16.20 5.06 4.20
C THR A 90 -16.87 3.70 4.35
N THR A 91 -16.30 2.81 5.15
CA THR A 91 -16.90 1.51 5.43
C THR A 91 -18.21 1.64 6.21
N SER A 92 -18.29 2.53 7.20
CA SER A 92 -19.50 2.74 8.00
C SER A 92 -20.68 3.29 7.19
N GLU A 93 -20.40 4.11 6.17
CA GLU A 93 -21.44 4.65 5.30
C GLU A 93 -21.92 3.66 4.23
N LEU A 94 -21.02 2.82 3.71
CA LEU A 94 -21.28 2.02 2.51
C LEU A 94 -21.57 0.55 2.79
N MET A 95 -21.12 0.00 3.93
CA MET A 95 -21.24 -1.42 4.27
C MET A 95 -22.22 -1.65 5.42
N ALA A 96 -22.73 -2.88 5.54
CA ALA A 96 -23.50 -3.28 6.72
C ALA A 96 -22.60 -3.22 7.97
N PRO A 97 -23.13 -2.93 9.16
CA PRO A 97 -22.33 -2.73 10.36
C PRO A 97 -21.32 -3.86 10.64
N GLU A 98 -21.73 -5.12 10.48
CA GLU A 98 -20.86 -6.28 10.68
C GLU A 98 -19.75 -6.36 9.64
N ALA A 99 -20.07 -6.06 8.38
CA ALA A 99 -19.11 -6.03 7.27
C ALA A 99 -18.10 -4.88 7.45
N ALA A 100 -18.58 -3.69 7.83
CA ALA A 100 -17.75 -2.53 8.13
C ALA A 100 -16.76 -2.84 9.26
N ALA A 101 -17.24 -3.39 10.37
CA ALA A 101 -16.40 -3.78 11.51
C ALA A 101 -15.31 -4.79 11.11
N ALA A 102 -15.64 -5.79 10.27
CA ALA A 102 -14.68 -6.77 9.79
C ALA A 102 -13.57 -6.13 8.91
N LEU A 103 -13.95 -5.24 8.00
CA LEU A 103 -13.02 -4.49 7.14
C LEU A 103 -12.12 -3.57 7.96
N GLN A 104 -12.67 -2.86 8.93
CA GLN A 104 -11.93 -1.96 9.82
C GLN A 104 -10.92 -2.72 10.68
N ALA A 105 -11.32 -3.85 11.27
CA ALA A 105 -10.43 -4.70 12.06
C ALA A 105 -9.30 -5.33 11.23
N LYS A 106 -9.52 -5.59 9.94
CA LYS A 106 -8.48 -6.03 9.00
C LYS A 106 -7.52 -4.89 8.65
N ALA A 107 -8.06 -3.72 8.33
CA ALA A 107 -7.28 -2.52 8.03
C ALA A 107 -6.32 -2.15 9.18
N ALA A 108 -6.82 -2.13 10.42
CA ALA A 108 -6.04 -1.80 11.60
C ALA A 108 -4.82 -2.72 11.78
N ARG A 109 -5.02 -4.04 11.65
CA ARG A 109 -3.92 -5.03 11.75
C ARG A 109 -2.90 -4.89 10.63
N ILE A 110 -3.34 -4.61 9.40
CA ILE A 110 -2.44 -4.38 8.26
C ILE A 110 -1.62 -3.11 8.52
N ALA A 111 -2.26 -2.03 8.96
CA ALA A 111 -1.59 -0.78 9.29
C ALA A 111 -0.56 -0.96 10.42
N GLU A 112 -0.88 -1.72 11.47
CA GLU A 112 0.05 -2.06 12.54
C GLU A 112 1.27 -2.82 12.01
N SER A 113 1.05 -3.85 11.19
CA SER A 113 2.14 -4.62 10.57
C SER A 113 3.04 -3.76 9.67
N LEU A 114 2.45 -2.85 8.88
CA LEU A 114 3.19 -1.90 8.05
C LEU A 114 3.99 -0.91 8.90
N LYS A 115 3.38 -0.34 9.94
CA LYS A 115 4.06 0.58 10.88
C LYS A 115 5.27 -0.11 11.51
N LEU A 116 5.11 -1.35 11.98
CA LEU A 116 6.23 -2.11 12.53
C LEU A 116 7.33 -2.32 11.49
N ALA A 117 6.98 -2.78 10.28
CA ALA A 117 7.97 -3.03 9.23
C ALA A 117 8.71 -1.76 8.75
N MET A 118 8.07 -0.59 8.80
CA MET A 118 8.64 0.67 8.30
C MET A 118 9.45 1.45 9.35
N PHE A 119 8.99 1.45 10.61
CA PHE A 119 9.52 2.33 11.65
C PHE A 119 10.26 1.60 12.76
N PHE A 120 10.02 0.30 12.94
CA PHE A 120 10.76 -0.46 13.95
C PHE A 120 12.20 -0.66 13.50
N ARG A 121 13.13 -0.13 14.28
CA ARG A 121 14.55 -0.46 14.20
C ARG A 121 14.90 -1.13 15.53
N LEU A 122 15.42 -2.34 15.47
CA LEU A 122 16.19 -2.86 16.59
C LEU A 122 17.45 -2.01 16.65
N ASP A 123 17.69 -1.34 17.78
CA ASP A 123 18.93 -0.61 18.03
C ASP A 123 20.12 -1.55 17.78
N GLY A 124 20.89 -1.32 16.71
CA GLY A 124 22.14 -2.04 16.43
C GLY A 124 22.38 -2.61 15.03
N GLN A 125 21.46 -2.53 14.07
CA GLN A 125 21.75 -3.02 12.70
C GLN A 125 22.30 -1.88 11.80
N PRO A 126 23.57 -1.93 11.33
CA PRO A 126 24.10 -0.93 10.42
C PRO A 126 23.37 -0.98 9.07
N ALA A 127 23.23 0.19 8.44
CA ALA A 127 22.57 0.34 7.15
C ALA A 127 23.16 -0.61 6.08
N PRO A 128 22.35 -1.16 5.15
CA PRO A 128 22.87 -1.97 4.07
C PRO A 128 23.83 -1.12 3.23
N LYS A 129 25.07 -1.56 3.10
CA LYS A 129 26.07 -0.91 2.24
C LYS A 129 25.60 -0.98 0.79
N PRO A 130 25.73 0.10 0.00
CA PRO A 130 25.44 0.04 -1.43
C PRO A 130 26.37 -0.99 -2.08
N SER A 131 25.78 -1.87 -2.89
CA SER A 131 26.47 -2.91 -3.65
C SER A 131 27.48 -2.25 -4.59
N SER A 132 28.76 -2.26 -4.23
CA SER A 132 29.84 -1.93 -5.16
C SER A 132 29.97 -3.07 -6.17
N GLN A 133 29.43 -2.86 -7.36
CA GLN A 133 29.67 -3.70 -8.52
C GLN A 133 31.17 -3.63 -8.87
N PRO A 134 31.88 -4.76 -9.05
CA PRO A 134 33.28 -4.69 -9.44
C PRO A 134 33.38 -4.21 -10.89
N ALA A 135 34.19 -3.16 -11.11
CA ALA A 135 34.58 -2.73 -12.45
C ALA A 135 35.34 -3.86 -13.14
N SER A 136 34.78 -4.43 -14.19
CA SER A 136 35.49 -5.34 -15.09
C SER A 136 36.55 -4.55 -15.84
N SER A 137 37.82 -4.79 -15.51
CA SER A 137 38.96 -4.34 -16.29
C SER A 137 39.02 -5.13 -17.60
N THR A 138 38.82 -4.45 -18.72
CA THR A 138 39.08 -4.98 -20.06
C THR A 138 40.59 -5.00 -20.28
N ALA A 139 41.18 -6.20 -20.34
CA ALA A 139 42.54 -6.38 -20.83
C ALA A 139 42.56 -6.13 -22.34
N ALA A 140 43.32 -5.11 -22.75
CA ALA A 140 43.61 -4.82 -24.15
C ALA A 140 44.58 -5.88 -24.71
N ALA A 141 44.19 -6.47 -25.84
CA ALA A 141 45.10 -7.16 -26.73
C ALA A 141 46.05 -6.15 -27.38
N THR A 142 47.34 -6.47 -27.45
CA THR A 142 48.23 -5.94 -28.49
C THR A 142 49.25 -7.01 -28.83
N ASP A 143 49.03 -7.67 -29.96
CA ASP A 143 50.04 -8.31 -30.79
C ASP A 143 51.12 -7.29 -31.16
N HIS A 144 52.41 -7.65 -31.10
CA HIS A 144 53.37 -7.43 -32.20
C HIS A 144 54.75 -8.04 -31.90
N ALA A 145 55.18 -8.89 -32.85
CA ALA A 145 56.54 -9.31 -33.22
C ALA A 145 57.32 -10.27 -32.28
#